data_AF-A0A7X7PXD4-F1
#
_entry.id   AF-A0A7X7PXD4-F1
#
_cell.length_a   1.000
_cell.length_b   1.000
_cell.length_c   1.000
_cell.angle_alpha   90.00
_cell.angle_beta   90.00
_cell.angle_gamma   90.00
#
_symmetry.space_group_name_H-M   'P 1'
#
loop_
_entity.id
_entity.type
_entity.pdbx_description
1 polymer ?
#
loop_
_entity_poly.entity_id
_entity_poly.type
_entity_poly.pdbx_seq_one_letter_code
_entity_poly.pdbx_strand_id
1 'polypeptide(L)'
;SYTLYLPRPGGGTFARSWTPSVGGYQGMLVTHDEVFSISDYLSLREGQRFSYRPTVMFVYHPCDDAMLSALELEGRGWKMQPTCRRLSHDIAGGMDELGVLLAGHAKNAYWFGSQLTIEEARRHIDFANATTLQVVAGALAATVWAIRHPRSGLVEPDQLDHEECLEIAAPYLGKLTGEFTNWTPLQGRGELFPEKLDVDSPWQLQNIRGRQWIE
;
A
#
# COMPACT_ATOMS: atom_id res chain seq x y z
N SER A 1 8.14 -19.60 -9.49
CA SER A 1 7.52 -18.36 -8.97
C SER A 1 8.13 -17.18 -9.71
N TYR A 2 7.35 -16.14 -10.01
CA TYR A 2 7.82 -14.90 -10.67
C TYR A 2 7.97 -13.74 -9.68
N THR A 3 8.11 -14.08 -8.40
CA THR A 3 8.37 -13.12 -7.34
C THR A 3 9.83 -12.69 -7.36
N LEU A 4 10.05 -11.38 -7.40
CA LEU A 4 11.37 -10.80 -7.19
C LEU A 4 11.56 -10.49 -5.69
N TYR A 5 12.65 -11.00 -5.12
CA TYR A 5 13.09 -10.60 -3.80
C TYR A 5 14.32 -9.71 -3.92
N LEU A 6 14.35 -8.62 -3.17
CA LEU A 6 15.53 -7.79 -3.03
C LEU A 6 16.30 -8.28 -1.79
N PRO A 7 17.63 -8.52 -1.88
CA PRO A 7 18.43 -9.01 -0.75
C PRO A 7 18.72 -7.90 0.26
N ARG A 8 17.69 -7.16 0.69
CA ARG A 8 17.74 -6.01 1.58
C ARG A 8 16.45 -5.95 2.41
N PRO A 9 16.47 -5.46 3.65
CA PRO A 9 15.25 -5.27 4.43
C PRO A 9 14.27 -4.32 3.75
N GLY A 10 12.97 -4.65 3.77
CA GLY A 10 11.92 -3.82 3.18
C GLY A 10 11.83 -2.42 3.79
N GLY A 11 12.04 -2.31 5.10
CA GLY A 11 12.11 -1.01 5.81
C GLY A 11 13.30 -0.13 5.45
N GLY A 12 14.32 -0.69 4.77
CA GLY A 12 15.47 0.06 4.24
C GLY A 12 15.45 0.19 2.71
N THR A 13 14.38 -0.31 2.08
CA THR A 13 14.20 -0.28 0.62
C THR A 13 13.08 0.70 0.30
N PHE A 14 13.27 1.56 -0.70
CA PHE A 14 12.31 2.62 -0.99
C PHE A 14 11.79 2.54 -2.43
N ALA A 15 10.58 3.02 -2.62
CA ALA A 15 9.91 3.17 -3.90
C ALA A 15 9.16 4.51 -3.97
N ARG A 16 8.99 5.04 -5.18
CA ARG A 16 8.19 6.22 -5.48
C ARG A 16 6.77 5.78 -5.78
N SER A 17 5.80 6.41 -5.15
CA SER A 17 4.38 6.17 -5.38
C SER A 17 3.61 7.48 -5.26
N TRP A 18 2.28 7.42 -5.29
CA TRP A 18 1.41 8.58 -5.31
C TRP A 18 0.13 8.32 -4.51
N THR A 19 -0.34 9.33 -3.77
CA THR A 19 -1.68 9.37 -3.19
C THR A 19 -2.37 10.71 -3.50
N PRO A 20 -3.72 10.78 -3.45
CA PRO A 20 -4.46 12.03 -3.66
C PRO A 20 -4.02 13.19 -2.77
N SER A 21 -3.79 12.94 -1.47
CA SER A 21 -3.57 14.03 -0.53
C SER A 21 -2.14 14.61 -0.55
N VAL A 22 -1.15 13.78 -0.86
CA VAL A 22 0.28 14.15 -0.82
C VAL A 22 0.85 14.38 -2.22
N GLY A 23 0.24 13.76 -3.24
CA GLY A 23 0.85 13.64 -4.54
C GLY A 23 1.97 12.60 -4.55
N GLY A 24 3.04 12.86 -5.30
CA GLY A 24 4.18 11.96 -5.40
C GLY A 24 4.97 11.89 -4.10
N TYR A 25 5.18 10.69 -3.56
CA TYR A 25 5.93 10.46 -2.33
C TYR A 25 6.93 9.30 -2.47
N GLN A 26 7.77 9.15 -1.46
CA GLN A 26 8.67 8.01 -1.33
C GLN A 26 8.29 7.18 -0.10
N GLY A 27 7.98 5.90 -0.31
CA GLY A 27 7.61 4.97 0.76
C GLY A 27 8.58 3.78 0.85
N MET A 28 8.52 3.08 1.99
CA MET A 28 9.24 1.83 2.21
C MET A 28 8.58 0.69 1.43
N LEU A 29 9.39 -0.22 0.89
CA LEU A 29 8.93 -1.39 0.15
C LEU A 29 8.81 -2.59 1.10
N VAL A 30 7.74 -2.60 1.90
CA VAL A 30 7.53 -3.61 2.94
C VAL A 30 6.83 -4.83 2.32
N THR A 31 7.29 -6.03 2.64
CA THR A 31 6.63 -7.26 2.20
C THR A 31 5.26 -7.40 2.86
N HIS A 32 4.24 -7.73 2.08
CA HIS A 32 2.89 -7.97 2.58
C HIS A 32 2.24 -9.08 1.72
N ASP A 33 1.25 -9.78 2.28
CA ASP A 33 0.70 -11.03 1.71
C ASP A 33 -0.07 -10.81 0.39
N GLU A 34 -0.85 -9.74 0.33
CA GLU A 34 -1.63 -9.29 -0.83
C GLU A 34 -0.76 -9.00 -2.06
N VAL A 35 0.52 -8.66 -1.88
CA VAL A 35 1.47 -8.52 -3.00
C VAL A 35 1.56 -9.82 -3.80
N PHE A 36 1.50 -10.98 -3.12
CA PHE A 36 1.57 -12.28 -3.77
C PHE A 36 0.19 -12.69 -4.30
N SER A 37 -0.84 -12.59 -3.48
CA SER A 37 -2.19 -13.06 -3.81
C SER A 37 -2.81 -12.26 -4.95
N ILE A 38 -2.79 -10.92 -4.91
CA ILE A 38 -3.32 -10.05 -5.99
C ILE A 38 -2.60 -10.34 -7.31
N SER A 39 -1.27 -10.45 -7.26
CA SER A 39 -0.47 -10.69 -8.47
C SER A 39 -0.79 -12.06 -9.08
N ASP A 40 -1.06 -13.08 -8.26
CA ASP A 40 -1.46 -14.40 -8.77
C ASP A 40 -2.90 -14.41 -9.26
N TYR A 41 -3.82 -13.79 -8.52
CA TYR A 41 -5.23 -13.67 -8.88
C TYR A 41 -5.44 -12.97 -10.23
N LEU A 42 -4.69 -11.90 -10.50
CA LEU A 42 -4.77 -11.13 -11.75
C LEU A 42 -3.88 -11.68 -12.88
N SER A 43 -3.25 -12.84 -12.69
CA SER A 43 -2.41 -13.45 -13.72
C SER A 43 -3.20 -14.18 -14.79
N LEU A 44 -2.83 -14.00 -16.05
CA LEU A 44 -3.32 -14.80 -17.18
C LEU A 44 -2.26 -15.82 -17.60
N ARG A 45 -2.69 -17.05 -17.86
CA ARG A 45 -1.81 -18.15 -18.27
C ARG A 45 -2.22 -18.74 -19.61
N GLU A 46 -1.23 -19.02 -20.43
CA GLU A 46 -1.32 -19.86 -21.64
C GLU A 46 -0.56 -21.16 -21.36
N GLY A 47 -1.31 -22.21 -21.00
CA GLY A 47 -0.72 -23.45 -20.49
C GLY A 47 0.07 -23.23 -19.20
N GLN A 48 1.39 -23.48 -19.25
CA GLN A 48 2.28 -23.33 -18.09
C GLN A 48 2.99 -21.97 -18.04
N ARG A 49 2.75 -21.08 -19.01
CA ARG A 49 3.43 -19.77 -19.11
C ARG A 49 2.46 -18.64 -18.77
N PHE A 50 2.93 -17.63 -18.04
CA PHE A 50 2.19 -16.39 -17.87
C PHE A 50 2.24 -15.56 -19.17
N SER A 51 1.06 -15.21 -19.70
CA SER A 51 0.92 -14.24 -20.80
C SER A 51 0.78 -12.82 -20.26
N TYR A 52 0.23 -12.67 -19.05
CA TYR A 52 0.15 -11.40 -18.33
C TYR A 52 0.24 -11.65 -16.82
N ARG A 53 0.94 -10.76 -16.12
CA ARG A 53 0.97 -10.69 -14.66
C ARG A 53 1.32 -9.27 -14.23
N PRO A 54 0.51 -8.61 -13.39
CA PRO A 54 0.85 -7.28 -12.91
C PRO A 54 1.98 -7.34 -11.88
N THR A 55 2.84 -6.33 -11.91
CA THR A 55 3.71 -6.02 -10.78
C THR A 55 2.85 -5.46 -9.66
N VAL A 56 2.90 -6.09 -8.49
CA VAL A 56 2.24 -5.62 -7.27
C VAL A 56 3.32 -5.35 -6.24
N MET A 57 3.17 -4.29 -5.45
CA MET A 57 4.07 -3.95 -4.37
C MET A 57 3.36 -3.09 -3.33
N PHE A 58 3.75 -3.24 -2.07
CA PHE A 58 3.29 -2.37 -1.01
C PHE A 58 4.32 -1.26 -0.78
N VAL A 59 3.93 -0.02 -1.12
CA VAL A 59 4.75 1.18 -0.92
C VAL A 59 4.14 1.93 0.25
N TYR A 60 4.83 1.88 1.39
CA TYR A 60 4.27 2.33 2.67
C TYR A 60 5.00 3.56 3.20
N HIS A 61 4.27 4.65 3.36
CA HIS A 61 4.72 5.80 4.14
C HIS A 61 3.95 5.81 5.47
N PRO A 62 4.52 5.28 6.57
CA PRO A 62 3.87 5.35 7.88
C PRO A 62 3.81 6.79 8.40
N CYS A 63 3.21 6.98 9.58
CA CYS A 63 3.28 8.28 10.27
C CYS A 63 4.74 8.71 10.55
N ASP A 64 4.94 10.01 10.75
CA ASP A 64 6.28 10.60 10.92
C ASP A 64 7.08 9.96 12.06
N ASP A 65 6.44 9.68 13.21
CA ASP A 65 7.06 8.99 14.35
C ASP A 65 7.58 7.59 13.97
N ALA A 66 6.84 6.87 13.13
CA ALA A 66 7.23 5.55 12.65
C ALA A 66 8.32 5.64 11.55
N MET A 67 8.32 6.69 10.73
CA MET A 67 9.46 6.98 9.84
C MET A 67 10.74 7.25 10.64
N LEU A 68 10.68 8.06 11.71
CA LEU A 68 11.82 8.29 12.60
C LEU A 68 12.27 7.00 13.29
N SER A 69 11.31 6.18 13.74
CA SER A 69 11.59 4.89 14.36
C SER A 69 12.27 3.92 13.39
N ALA A 70 11.87 3.91 12.10
CA ALA A 70 12.50 3.09 11.07
C ALA A 70 13.94 3.53 10.78
N LEU A 71 14.19 4.85 10.72
CA LEU A 71 15.53 5.41 10.56
C LEU A 71 16.45 5.05 11.75
N GLU A 72 15.94 5.15 12.97
CA GLU A 72 16.70 4.74 14.16
C GLU A 72 17.01 3.23 14.13
N LEU A 73 16.03 2.40 13.75
CA LEU A 73 16.20 0.94 13.65
C LEU A 73 17.28 0.58 12.62
N GLU A 74 17.24 1.19 11.43
CA GLU A 74 18.25 1.00 10.39
C GLU A 74 19.63 1.44 10.88
N GLY A 75 19.74 2.63 11.49
CA GLY A 75 21.00 3.16 12.04
C GLY A 75 21.60 2.32 13.18
N ARG A 76 20.77 1.59 13.92
CA ARG A 76 21.19 0.63 14.96
C ARG A 76 21.61 -0.74 14.40
N GLY A 77 21.67 -0.89 13.08
CA GLY A 77 21.98 -2.16 12.43
C GLY A 77 20.87 -3.19 12.63
N TRP A 78 19.62 -2.77 12.52
CA TRP A 78 18.42 -3.61 12.66
C TRP A 78 18.21 -4.21 14.05
N LYS A 79 18.82 -3.60 15.08
CA LYS A 79 18.56 -3.93 16.48
C LYS A 79 17.43 -3.07 17.02
N MET A 80 16.32 -3.72 17.36
CA MET A 80 15.13 -3.08 17.93
C MET A 80 15.45 -2.10 19.06
N GLN A 81 14.68 -1.02 19.10
CA GLN A 81 14.62 -0.10 20.21
C GLN A 81 14.28 -0.84 21.51
N PRO A 82 14.79 -0.36 22.67
CA PRO A 82 14.48 -0.99 23.96
C PRO A 82 13.01 -0.85 24.35
N THR A 83 12.29 0.12 23.78
CA THR A 83 10.87 0.35 24.02
C THR A 83 10.14 0.62 22.70
N CYS A 84 8.86 0.27 22.67
CA CYS A 84 7.95 0.58 21.56
C CYS A 84 6.64 1.12 22.15
N ARG A 85 6.01 2.07 21.46
CA ARG A 85 4.73 2.65 21.88
C ARG A 85 3.78 2.70 20.69
N ARG A 86 2.52 2.31 20.92
CA ARG A 86 1.45 2.49 19.94
C ARG A 86 0.71 3.80 20.22
N LEU A 87 0.55 4.63 19.20
CA LEU A 87 -0.18 5.88 19.29
C LEU A 87 -1.70 5.61 19.38
N SER A 88 -2.38 6.33 20.28
CA SER A 88 -3.84 6.25 20.49
C SER A 88 -4.45 7.63 20.73
N HIS A 89 -4.78 7.99 21.97
CA HIS A 89 -5.28 9.32 22.34
C HIS A 89 -4.26 10.43 22.05
N ASP A 90 -2.97 10.09 22.01
CA ASP A 90 -1.87 11.01 21.70
C ASP A 90 -1.87 11.53 20.25
N ILE A 91 -2.71 10.97 19.35
CA ILE A 91 -2.84 11.45 17.98
C ILE A 91 -3.68 12.74 17.99
N ALA A 92 -3.02 13.86 17.68
CA ALA A 92 -3.63 15.19 17.69
C ALA A 92 -4.50 15.49 16.46
N GLY A 93 -4.22 14.85 15.33
CA GLY A 93 -4.91 15.06 14.05
C GLY A 93 -4.29 14.20 12.96
N GLY A 94 -4.89 14.22 11.77
CA GLY A 94 -4.41 13.50 10.59
C GLY A 94 -5.34 12.38 10.13
N MET A 95 -4.91 11.64 9.12
CA MET A 95 -5.69 10.55 8.53
C MET A 95 -4.78 9.38 8.14
N ASP A 96 -5.41 8.23 7.95
CA ASP A 96 -4.81 7.11 7.23
C ASP A 96 -5.40 7.07 5.82
N GLU A 97 -4.56 7.33 4.82
CA GLU A 97 -4.91 7.29 3.40
C GLU A 97 -4.41 5.97 2.80
N LEU A 98 -5.29 4.97 2.77
CA LEU A 98 -4.98 3.61 2.36
C LEU A 98 -5.77 3.24 1.10
N GLY A 99 -5.06 2.84 0.06
CA GLY A 99 -5.67 2.49 -1.22
C GLY A 99 -4.72 1.82 -2.20
N VAL A 100 -5.24 1.55 -3.39
CA VAL A 100 -4.52 0.92 -4.50
C VAL A 100 -4.26 1.93 -5.61
N LEU A 101 -3.04 1.95 -6.14
CA LEU A 101 -2.67 2.73 -7.33
C LEU A 101 -2.53 1.79 -8.52
N LEU A 102 -3.49 1.80 -9.43
CA LEU A 102 -3.42 1.09 -10.70
C LEU A 102 -2.76 2.00 -11.72
N ALA A 103 -1.69 1.53 -12.37
CA ALA A 103 -0.86 2.37 -13.22
C ALA A 103 -0.43 1.66 -14.51
N GLY A 104 -0.11 2.45 -15.54
CA GLY A 104 0.33 1.96 -16.85
C GLY A 104 -0.79 1.77 -17.89
N HIS A 105 -2.03 2.08 -17.54
CA HIS A 105 -3.15 2.09 -18.48
C HIS A 105 -3.22 3.40 -19.29
N ALA A 106 -4.08 3.48 -20.31
CA ALA A 106 -4.21 4.65 -21.19
C ALA A 106 -4.51 5.99 -20.46
N LYS A 107 -5.15 5.95 -19.27
CA LYS A 107 -5.38 7.13 -18.41
C LYS A 107 -4.24 7.36 -17.40
N ASN A 108 -3.03 6.87 -17.70
CA ASN A 108 -1.83 6.84 -16.86
C ASN A 108 -1.97 6.07 -15.53
N ALA A 109 -2.54 6.69 -14.49
CA ALA A 109 -2.73 6.05 -13.19
C ALA A 109 -4.02 6.49 -12.50
N TYR A 110 -4.58 5.57 -11.71
CA TYR A 110 -5.81 5.73 -10.94
C TYR A 110 -5.61 5.21 -9.53
N TRP A 111 -5.86 6.06 -8.53
CA TRP A 111 -5.87 5.67 -7.13
C TRP A 111 -7.29 5.48 -6.65
N PHE A 112 -7.55 4.41 -5.89
CA PHE A 112 -8.82 4.22 -5.19
C PHE A 112 -8.58 3.72 -3.77
N GLY A 113 -9.26 4.33 -2.80
CA GLY A 113 -9.10 3.94 -1.40
C GLY A 113 -9.80 4.84 -0.40
N SER A 114 -9.50 4.58 0.87
CA SER A 114 -10.05 5.25 2.04
C SER A 114 -9.17 6.42 2.46
N GLN A 115 -9.81 7.54 2.78
CA GLN A 115 -9.23 8.69 3.47
C GLN A 115 -9.98 8.82 4.81
N LEU A 116 -9.54 8.08 5.82
CA LEU A 116 -10.19 8.07 7.14
C LEU A 116 -9.43 8.94 8.13
N THR A 117 -10.07 10.00 8.62
CA THR A 117 -9.44 10.87 9.63
C THR A 117 -9.52 10.27 11.03
N ILE A 118 -8.63 10.71 11.92
CA ILE A 118 -8.67 10.31 13.33
C ILE A 118 -9.98 10.75 14.00
N GLU A 119 -10.51 11.93 13.66
CA GLU A 119 -11.76 12.44 14.21
C GLU A 119 -12.96 11.59 13.79
N GLU A 120 -13.00 11.18 12.52
CA GLU A 120 -14.03 10.26 12.02
C GLU A 120 -13.91 8.89 12.69
N ALA A 121 -12.70 8.34 12.81
CA ALA A 121 -12.49 7.06 13.47
C ALA A 121 -12.99 7.06 14.92
N ARG A 122 -12.69 8.13 15.66
CA ARG A 122 -13.09 8.29 17.07
C ARG A 122 -14.61 8.47 17.26
N ARG A 123 -15.36 8.87 16.22
CA ARG A 123 -16.84 8.87 16.27
C ARG A 123 -17.41 7.45 16.34
N HIS A 124 -16.70 6.46 15.81
CA HIS A 124 -17.08 5.05 15.92
C HIS A 124 -16.57 4.42 17.21
N ILE A 125 -15.27 4.58 17.49
CA ILE A 125 -14.60 3.98 18.65
C ILE A 125 -13.57 4.97 19.21
N ASP A 126 -13.85 5.54 20.38
CA ASP A 126 -13.07 6.65 20.99
C ASP A 126 -11.56 6.37 21.13
N PHE A 127 -11.18 5.12 21.44
CA PHE A 127 -9.78 4.74 21.62
C PHE A 127 -9.10 4.24 20.34
N ALA A 128 -9.84 4.03 19.24
CA ALA A 128 -9.27 3.55 17.99
C ALA A 128 -8.64 4.70 17.20
N ASN A 129 -7.54 4.40 16.51
CA ASN A 129 -7.00 5.28 15.48
C ASN A 129 -7.53 4.87 14.08
N ALA A 130 -7.33 5.73 13.09
CA ALA A 130 -7.80 5.50 11.72
C ALA A 130 -7.30 4.16 11.15
N THR A 131 -6.00 3.85 11.29
CA THR A 131 -5.40 2.58 10.87
C THR A 131 -6.11 1.37 11.48
N THR A 132 -6.38 1.42 12.79
CA THR A 132 -7.05 0.33 13.51
C THR A 132 -8.47 0.14 12.99
N LEU A 133 -9.21 1.24 12.78
CA LEU A 133 -10.58 1.15 12.32
C LEU A 133 -10.68 0.58 10.90
N GLN A 134 -9.78 0.95 9.98
CA GLN A 134 -9.72 0.36 8.64
C GLN A 134 -9.49 -1.16 8.67
N VAL A 135 -8.56 -1.63 9.51
CA VAL A 135 -8.30 -3.08 9.69
C VAL A 135 -9.53 -3.79 10.25
N VAL A 136 -10.16 -3.22 11.28
CA VAL A 136 -11.35 -3.81 11.91
C VAL A 136 -12.54 -3.81 10.94
N ALA A 137 -12.70 -2.78 10.11
CA ALA A 137 -13.74 -2.72 9.08
C ALA A 137 -13.61 -3.86 8.07
N GLY A 138 -12.39 -4.14 7.59
CA GLY A 138 -12.11 -5.29 6.72
C GLY A 138 -12.38 -6.63 7.40
N ALA A 139 -11.96 -6.79 8.65
CA ALA A 139 -12.21 -8.01 9.42
C ALA A 139 -13.71 -8.25 9.68
N LEU A 140 -14.47 -7.18 9.96
CA LEU A 140 -15.92 -7.22 10.12
C LEU A 140 -16.60 -7.65 8.82
N ALA A 141 -16.23 -7.04 7.69
CA ALA A 141 -16.75 -7.40 6.38
C ALA A 141 -16.50 -8.88 6.05
N ALA A 142 -15.28 -9.37 6.25
CA ALA A 142 -14.93 -10.77 6.03
C ALA A 142 -15.71 -11.72 6.95
N THR A 143 -15.92 -11.34 8.22
CA THR A 143 -16.68 -12.14 9.18
C THR A 143 -18.15 -12.27 8.77
N VAL A 144 -18.78 -11.15 8.40
CA VAL A 144 -20.16 -11.14 7.93
C VAL A 144 -20.30 -11.92 6.63
N TRP A 145 -19.36 -11.76 5.69
CA TRP A 145 -19.31 -12.54 4.45
C TRP A 145 -19.23 -14.04 4.73
N ALA A 146 -18.36 -14.48 5.66
CA ALA A 146 -18.20 -15.88 6.01
C ALA A 146 -19.47 -16.49 6.64
N ILE A 147 -20.22 -15.71 7.42
CA ILE A 147 -21.52 -16.14 7.98
C ILE A 147 -22.53 -16.34 6.85
N ARG A 148 -22.54 -15.46 5.84
CA ARG A 148 -23.44 -15.55 4.68
C ARG A 148 -23.02 -16.65 3.69
N HIS A 149 -21.73 -16.98 3.64
CA HIS A 149 -21.14 -17.98 2.74
C HIS A 149 -20.41 -19.12 3.50
N PRO A 150 -21.10 -19.88 4.38
CA PRO A 150 -20.45 -20.78 5.34
C PRO A 150 -19.82 -22.03 4.72
N ARG A 151 -19.96 -22.25 3.40
CA ARG A 151 -19.49 -23.45 2.68
C ARG A 151 -18.46 -23.13 1.60
N SER A 152 -17.85 -21.94 1.62
CA SER A 152 -16.86 -21.51 0.62
C SER A 152 -15.47 -22.13 0.79
N GLY A 153 -15.23 -22.88 1.87
CA GLY A 153 -13.92 -23.48 2.14
C GLY A 153 -12.88 -22.44 2.58
N LEU A 154 -11.61 -22.72 2.31
CA LEU A 154 -10.53 -21.76 2.53
C LEU A 154 -10.48 -20.79 1.34
N VAL A 155 -10.63 -19.50 1.63
CA VAL A 155 -10.61 -18.43 0.62
C VAL A 155 -9.71 -17.29 1.10
N GLU A 156 -9.09 -16.61 0.14
CA GLU A 156 -8.33 -15.36 0.33
C GLU A 156 -9.22 -14.14 0.06
N PRO A 157 -8.83 -12.92 0.53
CA PRO A 157 -9.58 -11.69 0.27
C PRO A 157 -9.90 -11.45 -1.22
N ASP A 158 -8.98 -11.81 -2.12
CA ASP A 158 -9.14 -11.68 -3.57
C ASP A 158 -10.29 -12.52 -4.15
N GLN A 159 -10.76 -13.52 -3.39
CA GLN A 159 -11.83 -14.43 -3.79
C GLN A 159 -13.19 -14.05 -3.17
N LEU A 160 -13.23 -13.05 -2.29
CA LEU A 160 -14.47 -12.57 -1.70
C LEU A 160 -15.21 -11.64 -2.67
N ASP A 161 -16.54 -11.54 -2.50
CA ASP A 161 -17.31 -10.53 -3.22
C ASP A 161 -16.97 -9.13 -2.66
N HIS A 162 -16.21 -8.37 -3.43
CA HIS A 162 -15.74 -7.05 -3.00
C HIS A 162 -16.88 -6.04 -2.82
N GLU A 163 -17.99 -6.14 -3.56
CA GLU A 163 -19.13 -5.22 -3.41
C GLU A 163 -19.82 -5.46 -2.08
N GLU A 164 -20.06 -6.73 -1.73
CA GLU A 164 -20.65 -7.10 -0.44
C GLU A 164 -19.73 -6.72 0.73
N CYS A 165 -18.44 -7.01 0.61
CA CYS A 165 -17.49 -6.63 1.65
C CYS A 165 -17.41 -5.11 1.82
N LEU A 166 -17.40 -4.34 0.72
CA LEU A 166 -17.40 -2.88 0.78
C LEU A 166 -18.71 -2.30 1.31
N GLU A 167 -19.87 -2.91 1.03
CA GLU A 167 -21.16 -2.50 1.62
C GLU A 167 -21.08 -2.51 3.15
N ILE A 168 -20.41 -3.52 3.72
CA ILE A 168 -20.25 -3.68 5.17
C ILE A 168 -19.15 -2.75 5.73
N ALA A 169 -18.02 -2.64 5.02
CA ALA A 169 -16.86 -1.89 5.51
C ALA A 169 -16.99 -0.37 5.32
N ALA A 170 -17.59 0.09 4.21
CA ALA A 170 -17.63 1.50 3.80
C ALA A 170 -18.09 2.48 4.89
N PRO A 171 -19.08 2.17 5.75
CA PRO A 171 -19.47 3.05 6.85
C PRO A 171 -18.35 3.39 7.84
N TYR A 172 -17.25 2.62 7.86
CA TYR A 172 -16.11 2.77 8.77
C TYR A 172 -14.83 3.25 8.07
N LEU A 173 -14.88 3.52 6.75
CA LEU A 173 -13.71 3.86 5.92
C LEU A 173 -13.60 5.36 5.61
N GLY A 174 -14.39 6.21 6.27
CA GLY A 174 -14.38 7.64 6.00
C GLY A 174 -14.75 7.92 4.54
N LYS A 175 -14.04 8.85 3.90
CA LYS A 175 -14.26 9.15 2.49
C LYS A 175 -13.56 8.12 1.59
N LEU A 176 -14.32 7.41 0.77
CA LEU A 176 -13.77 6.63 -0.34
C LEU A 176 -13.55 7.55 -1.56
N THR A 177 -12.30 7.66 -2.01
CA THR A 177 -11.88 8.54 -3.09
C THR A 177 -11.32 7.74 -4.25
N GLY A 178 -11.72 8.11 -5.47
CA GLY A 178 -11.14 7.64 -6.71
C GLY A 178 -10.58 8.80 -7.52
N GLU A 179 -9.29 8.79 -7.84
CA GLU A 179 -8.62 9.92 -8.49
C GLU A 179 -7.68 9.48 -9.61
N PHE A 180 -7.81 10.12 -10.78
CA PHE A 180 -6.86 9.98 -11.87
C PHE A 180 -5.73 10.99 -11.73
N THR A 181 -4.52 10.58 -12.07
CA THR A 181 -3.35 11.46 -12.05
C THR A 181 -2.48 11.31 -13.29
N ASN A 182 -1.83 12.40 -13.68
CA ASN A 182 -0.77 12.39 -14.70
C ASN A 182 0.64 12.20 -14.08
N TRP A 183 0.71 11.99 -12.76
CA TRP A 183 1.97 11.72 -12.07
C TRP A 183 2.62 10.43 -12.57
N THR A 184 3.95 10.43 -12.68
CA THR A 184 4.74 9.23 -12.92
C THR A 184 5.99 9.25 -12.03
N PRO A 185 6.64 8.08 -11.79
CA PRO A 185 7.88 8.01 -11.03
C PRO A 185 9.05 8.83 -11.60
N LEU A 186 8.95 9.31 -12.84
CA LEU A 186 9.97 10.11 -13.53
C LEU A 186 9.94 11.60 -13.15
N GLN A 187 8.84 12.10 -12.57
CA GLN A 187 8.73 13.52 -12.24
C GLN A 187 9.82 13.93 -11.24
N GLY A 188 10.59 14.97 -11.59
CA GLY A 188 11.70 15.50 -10.79
C GLY A 188 12.95 14.62 -10.72
N ARG A 189 13.11 13.63 -11.61
CA ARG A 189 14.26 12.72 -11.65
C ARG A 189 15.34 13.22 -12.61
N GLY A 190 16.61 12.94 -12.30
CA GLY A 190 17.74 13.20 -13.19
C GLY A 190 18.18 14.67 -13.32
N GLU A 191 17.59 15.60 -12.55
CA GLU A 191 17.88 17.04 -12.67
C GLU A 191 19.20 17.45 -12.00
N LEU A 192 19.46 16.94 -10.79
CA LEU A 192 20.66 17.29 -10.02
C LEU A 192 21.83 16.32 -10.28
N PHE A 193 21.52 15.05 -10.48
CA PHE A 193 22.49 14.00 -10.73
C PHE A 193 21.97 13.06 -11.83
N PRO A 194 22.86 12.49 -12.66
CA PRO A 194 22.46 11.49 -13.65
C PRO A 194 21.81 10.27 -12.98
N GLU A 195 20.71 9.80 -13.56
CA GLU A 195 20.01 8.60 -13.12
C GLU A 195 19.76 7.68 -14.32
N LYS A 196 19.87 6.37 -14.12
CA LYS A 196 19.54 5.37 -15.14
C LYS A 196 18.03 5.15 -15.16
N LEU A 197 17.34 5.89 -16.03
CA LEU A 197 15.87 5.89 -16.17
C LEU A 197 15.44 5.29 -17.50
N ASP A 198 14.23 4.72 -17.53
CA ASP A 198 13.53 4.36 -18.77
C ASP A 198 12.44 5.40 -18.99
N VAL A 199 12.74 6.38 -19.85
CA VAL A 199 11.83 7.50 -20.12
C VAL A 199 10.65 7.11 -21.01
N ASP A 200 10.79 6.03 -21.78
CA ASP A 200 9.75 5.54 -22.70
C ASP A 200 8.73 4.68 -21.95
N SER A 201 9.11 4.07 -20.83
CA SER A 201 8.24 3.28 -19.95
C SER A 201 8.27 3.79 -18.49
N PRO A 202 7.50 4.84 -18.14
CA PRO A 202 7.59 5.50 -16.84
C PRO A 202 7.37 4.59 -15.63
N TRP A 203 6.52 3.56 -15.77
CA TRP A 203 6.12 2.64 -14.69
C TRP A 203 7.03 1.41 -14.54
N GLN A 204 8.20 1.38 -15.20
CA GLN A 204 9.17 0.32 -14.96
C GLN A 204 9.68 0.32 -13.53
N LEU A 205 9.96 -0.88 -12.99
CA LEU A 205 10.48 -1.04 -11.63
C LEU A 205 11.77 -0.23 -11.40
N GLN A 206 12.60 -0.07 -12.43
CA GLN A 206 13.81 0.75 -12.36
C GLN A 206 13.53 2.24 -12.09
N ASN A 207 12.39 2.76 -12.55
CA ASN A 207 11.99 4.14 -12.29
C ASN A 207 11.29 4.25 -10.92
N ILE A 208 10.52 3.22 -10.55
CA ILE A 208 9.78 3.19 -9.28
C ILE A 208 10.73 3.11 -8.08
N ARG A 209 11.78 2.29 -8.14
CA ARG A 209 12.73 2.13 -7.03
C ARG A 209 13.40 3.46 -6.66
N GLY A 210 13.32 3.84 -5.39
CA GLY A 210 13.98 5.03 -4.83
C GLY A 210 15.30 4.70 -4.13
N ARG A 211 16.09 5.74 -3.79
CA ARG A 211 17.41 5.63 -3.14
C ARG A 211 18.31 4.55 -3.75
N GLN A 212 18.41 4.58 -5.07
CA GLN A 212 19.30 3.67 -5.79
C GLN A 212 20.75 4.14 -5.63
N TRP A 213 21.64 3.19 -5.34
CA TRP A 213 23.07 3.40 -5.47
C TRP A 213 23.42 3.14 -6.93
N ILE A 214 24.25 3.98 -7.51
CA ILE A 214 24.83 3.72 -8.82
C ILE A 214 25.77 2.52 -8.64
N GLU A 215 25.47 1.41 -9.32
CA GLU A 215 26.45 0.34 -9.59
C GLU A 215 27.29 0.71 -10.82
#